data_AF-A0A7Z0MVV3-F1
#
_entry.id   AF-A0A7Z0MVV3-F1
#
_cell.length_a   1.000
_cell.length_b   1.000
_cell.length_c   1.000
_cell.angle_alpha   90.00
_cell.angle_beta   90.00
_cell.angle_gamma   90.00
#
_symmetry.space_group_name_H-M   'P 1'
#
loop_
_entity.id
_entity.type
_entity.pdbx_description
1 polymer ?
#
loop_
_entity_poly.entity_id
_entity_poly.type
_entity_poly.pdbx_seq_one_letter_code
_entity_poly.pdbx_strand_id
1 'polypeptide(L)' 'MSEKPTKVKLNKKDSQLLIRISTAEREQFLQLCEELDTTAAREIRLFIRAFIKKHKSTE' A
#
# COMPACT_ATOMS: atom_id res chain seq x y z
N MET A 1 -22.49 -17.48 -33.84
CA MET A 1 -22.64 -16.73 -32.58
C MET A 1 -21.71 -17.39 -31.57
N SER A 2 -20.51 -16.84 -31.34
CA SER A 2 -19.52 -17.47 -30.46
C SER A 2 -19.38 -16.63 -29.19
N GLU A 3 -19.97 -17.14 -28.11
CA GLU A 3 -19.94 -16.54 -26.78
C GLU A 3 -18.49 -16.53 -26.25
N LYS A 4 -17.96 -15.34 -25.96
CA LYS A 4 -16.64 -15.15 -25.36
C LYS A 4 -16.76 -15.25 -23.84
N PRO A 5 -15.85 -15.94 -23.14
CA PRO A 5 -15.97 -16.16 -21.71
C PRO A 5 -15.84 -14.85 -20.91
N THR A 6 -16.85 -14.59 -20.09
CA THR A 6 -16.93 -13.46 -19.16
C THR A 6 -15.82 -13.58 -18.13
N LYS A 7 -14.75 -12.79 -18.28
CA LYS A 7 -13.71 -12.65 -17.26
C LYS A 7 -14.35 -12.14 -15.97
N VAL A 8 -14.44 -13.02 -14.98
CA VAL A 8 -14.81 -12.69 -13.60
C VAL A 8 -13.88 -11.57 -13.14
N LYS A 9 -14.43 -10.37 -12.93
CA LYS A 9 -13.71 -9.24 -12.35
C LYS A 9 -13.42 -9.60 -10.89
N LEU A 10 -12.31 -10.31 -10.66
CA LEU A 10 -11.71 -10.44 -9.34
C LEU A 10 -11.56 -9.03 -8.78
N ASN A 11 -12.28 -8.79 -7.68
CA ASN A 11 -12.32 -7.54 -6.94
C ASN A 11 -10.93 -6.90 -6.89
N LYS A 12 -10.74 -5.84 -7.68
CA LYS A 12 -9.55 -4.99 -7.67
C LYS A 12 -9.45 -4.35 -6.29
N LYS A 13 -8.79 -5.04 -5.36
CA LYS A 13 -8.28 -4.44 -4.12
C LYS A 13 -7.02 -3.60 -4.39
N ASP A 14 -6.63 -3.43 -5.65
CA ASP A 14 -5.42 -2.75 -6.06
C ASP A 14 -5.72 -1.32 -6.54
N SER A 15 -6.30 -0.50 -5.65
CA SER A 15 -6.20 0.94 -5.83
C SER A 15 -4.75 1.33 -5.51
N GLN A 16 -4.00 1.73 -6.54
CA GLN A 16 -2.64 2.20 -6.38
C GLN A 16 -2.64 3.59 -5.72
N LEU A 17 -1.81 3.78 -4.69
CA LEU A 17 -1.58 5.07 -4.04
C LEU A 17 -0.25 5.63 -4.54
N LEU A 18 -0.30 6.69 -5.35
CA LEU A 18 0.90 7.41 -5.77
C LEU A 18 1.22 8.49 -4.75
N ILE A 19 2.34 8.37 -4.06
CA ILE A 19 2.83 9.36 -3.10
C ILE A 19 4.08 10.01 -3.68
N ARG A 20 4.11 11.34 -3.70
CA ARG A 20 5.32 12.11 -4.03
C ARG A 20 5.94 12.57 -2.72
N ILE A 21 7.20 12.19 -2.52
CA ILE A 21 8.04 12.60 -1.41
C ILE A 21 9.38 13.07 -1.96
N SER A 22 10.17 13.73 -1.13
CA SER A 22 11.53 14.13 -1.52
C SER A 22 12.42 12.90 -1.73
N THR A 23 13.44 13.01 -2.59
CA THR A 23 14.40 11.91 -2.84
C THR A 23 15.11 11.50 -1.55
N ALA A 24 15.50 12.48 -0.72
CA ALA A 24 16.17 12.23 0.55
C ALA A 24 15.29 11.41 1.52
N GLU A 25 14.02 11.78 1.68
CA GLU A 25 13.09 11.02 2.53
C GLU A 25 12.87 9.59 1.99
N ARG A 26 12.76 9.43 0.66
CA ARG A 26 12.63 8.11 0.04
C ARG A 26 13.83 7.23 0.36
N GLU A 27 15.04 7.74 0.22
CA GLU A 27 16.27 6.98 0.48
C GLU A 27 16.36 6.59 1.95
N GLN A 28 16.12 7.53 2.87
CA GLN A 28 16.10 7.24 4.31
C GLN A 28 15.05 6.17 4.66
N PHE A 29 13.86 6.26 4.08
CA PHE A 29 12.80 5.27 4.31
C PHE A 29 13.15 3.89 3.76
N LEU A 30 13.73 3.82 2.56
CA LEU A 30 14.16 2.56 1.97
C LEU A 30 15.30 1.91 2.76
N GLN A 31 16.29 2.70 3.18
CA GLN A 31 17.39 2.21 4.00
C GLN A 31 16.90 1.63 5.33
N LEU A 32 15.97 2.31 6.01
CA LEU A 32 15.34 1.79 7.22
C LEU A 32 14.55 0.50 6.96
N CYS A 33 13.86 0.39 5.83
CA CYS A 33 13.16 -0.85 5.47
C CYS A 33 14.15 -2.01 5.28
N GLU A 34 15.29 -1.77 4.63
CA GLU A 34 16.34 -2.77 4.44
C GLU A 34 16.97 -3.20 5.78
N GLU A 35 17.27 -2.25 6.67
CA GLU A 35 17.80 -2.53 8.01
C GLU A 35 16.83 -3.37 8.87
N LEU A 36 15.52 -3.19 8.67
CA LEU A 36 14.48 -3.92 9.41
C LEU A 36 14.07 -5.25 8.75
N ASP A 37 14.67 -5.62 7.62
CA ASP A 37 14.26 -6.78 6.80
C ASP A 37 12.77 -6.72 6.42
N THR A 38 12.30 -5.51 6.08
CA THR A 38 10.92 -5.24 5.66
C THR A 38 10.87 -4.58 4.28
N THR A 39 9.66 -4.48 3.72
CA THR A 39 9.45 -3.79 2.44
C THR A 39 8.70 -2.50 2.66
N ALA A 40 9.09 -1.46 1.92
CA ALA A 40 8.39 -0.17 1.89
C ALA A 40 6.87 -0.34 1.73
N ALA A 41 6.44 -1.23 0.82
CA ALA A 41 5.02 -1.48 0.59
C ALA A 41 4.30 -2.16 1.76
N ARG A 42 5.00 -2.99 2.55
CA ARG A 42 4.45 -3.60 3.78
C ARG A 42 4.34 -2.56 4.87
N GLU A 43 5.36 -1.73 5.03
CA GLU A 43 5.41 -0.77 6.13
C GLU A 43 4.45 0.40 5.94
N ILE A 44 4.31 0.92 4.72
CA ILE A 44 3.26 1.90 4.40
C ILE A 44 1.86 1.31 4.62
N ARG A 45 1.62 0.03 4.27
CA ARG A 45 0.32 -0.61 4.50
C ARG A 45 0.01 -0.80 5.98
N LEU A 46 0.99 -1.21 6.78
CA LEU A 46 0.85 -1.34 8.22
C LEU A 46 0.62 0.02 8.88
N PHE A 47 1.39 1.03 8.48
CA PHE A 47 1.22 2.41 8.93
C PHE A 47 -0.20 2.93 8.63
N ILE A 48 -0.68 2.79 7.39
CA ILE A 48 -2.03 3.22 7.01
C ILE A 48 -3.10 2.51 7.88
N ARG A 49 -2.97 1.19 8.09
CA ARG A 49 -3.93 0.43 8.92
C ARG A 49 -3.89 0.86 10.38
N ALA A 50 -2.69 1.02 10.95
CA ALA A 50 -2.50 1.46 12.33
C ALA A 50 -3.03 2.88 12.52
N PHE A 51 -2.77 3.77 11.56
CA PHE A 51 -3.26 5.15 11.54
C PHE A 51 -4.79 5.19 11.49
N ILE A 52 -5.41 4.46 10.56
CA ILE A 52 -6.88 4.36 10.48
C ILE A 52 -7.44 3.82 11.80
N LYS A 53 -6.87 2.76 12.37
CA LYS A 53 -7.33 2.19 13.64
C LYS A 53 -7.24 3.20 14.78
N LYS A 54 -6.12 3.92 14.89
CA LYS A 54 -5.89 4.95 15.92
C LYS A 54 -6.90 6.09 15.84
N HIS A 55 -7.24 6.53 14.62
CA HIS A 55 -8.14 7.68 14.41
C HIS A 55 -9.63 7.30 14.30
N LYS A 56 -9.98 6.06 13.93
CA LYS A 56 -11.38 5.58 13.94
C LYS A 56 -11.91 5.28 15.34
N SER A 57 -11.05 5.06 16.32
CA SER A 57 -11.47 4.85 17.72
C SER A 57 -11.66 6.17 18.49
N THR A 58 -11.75 7.31 17.78
CA THR A 58 -12.06 8.63 18.36
C THR A 58 -13.55 9.03 18.17
N GLU A 59 -14.42 8.07 17.84
CA GLU A 59 -15.88 8.22 17.99
C GLU A 59 -16.47 7.09 18.86
#